data_AF-A0A972ZRV0-F1
#
_entry.id   AF-A0A972ZRV0-F1
#
_cell.length_a   1.000
_cell.length_b   1.000
_cell.length_c   1.000
_cell.angle_alpha   90.00
_cell.angle_beta   90.00
_cell.angle_gamma   90.00
#
_symmetry.space_group_name_H-M   'P 1'
#
loop_
_entity.id
_entity.type
_entity.pdbx_description
1 polymer ?
#
loop_
_entity_poly.entity_id
_entity_poly.type
_entity_poly.pdbx_seq_one_letter_code
_entity_poly.pdbx_strand_id
1 'polypeptide(L)'
;MKIYFVLIMFFLSFQVAFSQELVEFRGIDRTGIYNGNGLLKQWPENGPELLLKIEGIGKGYSHPIVAENKIFVTGQKNDTIDVMSAYNLKGNFLWETPYGRSWIRTYSESRSTPTYSDGNLYVASGTGQIACVNAENGKLVWVVNSEDKYGTAIYNHGDAESPLVYKDVVIYTTGGERNTIIALNKNNGSLAWKTKSLGGAKSYASPVLINHNGVDIIVAQTSEKLFGILAENGSILWHTNLIQYHTHRQGKGGNTNPPIYFDGELFVTSGYDHPGIMYIISEDGELISEKWKNYDLDNHHGGVVHVDGNLYGANWQNNSKGRWASINWETGETNWETEWYNKGSIIFADGMLYMLEEKSGTLALVNPSLVKFDIVSSIKITEGNGPYWSHPAIYDGKLFVRHGEVLMIYNIKNDES
;
A
#
# COMPACT_ATOMS: atom_id res chain seq x y z
N MET A 1 -51.52 -48.42 17.64
CA MET A 1 -51.26 -46.96 17.55
C MET A 1 -49.75 -46.77 17.67
N LYS A 2 -49.04 -46.55 16.56
CA LYS A 2 -47.57 -46.36 16.55
C LYS A 2 -47.28 -44.86 16.42
N ILE A 3 -46.64 -44.29 17.43
CA ILE A 3 -46.22 -42.89 17.46
C ILE A 3 -44.79 -42.83 16.91
N TYR A 4 -44.58 -42.06 15.85
CA TYR A 4 -43.24 -41.75 15.34
C TYR A 4 -42.79 -40.42 15.92
N PHE A 5 -41.67 -40.44 16.65
CA PHE A 5 -40.94 -39.25 17.08
C PHE A 5 -40.09 -38.77 15.92
N VAL A 6 -40.35 -37.56 15.41
CA VAL A 6 -39.47 -36.88 14.46
C VAL A 6 -38.47 -36.05 15.27
N LEU A 7 -37.20 -36.42 15.21
CA LEU A 7 -36.09 -35.70 15.82
C LEU A 7 -35.69 -34.55 14.87
N ILE A 8 -35.88 -33.30 15.30
CA ILE A 8 -35.41 -32.12 14.55
C ILE A 8 -33.96 -31.86 14.97
N MET A 9 -33.02 -32.12 14.06
CA MET A 9 -31.61 -31.77 14.22
C MET A 9 -31.40 -30.29 13.85
N PHE A 10 -31.04 -29.46 14.82
CA PHE A 10 -30.56 -28.09 14.59
C PHE A 10 -29.11 -28.14 14.10
N PHE A 11 -28.88 -27.75 12.85
CA PHE A 11 -27.54 -27.47 12.34
C PHE A 11 -27.11 -26.08 12.86
N LEU A 12 -26.17 -26.04 13.81
CA LEU A 12 -25.43 -24.83 14.13
C LEU A 12 -24.41 -24.57 13.02
N SER A 13 -24.71 -23.62 12.14
CA SER A 13 -23.73 -23.04 11.23
C SER A 13 -22.78 -22.16 12.04
N PHE A 14 -21.55 -22.63 12.26
CA PHE A 14 -20.46 -21.76 12.71
C PHE A 14 -20.13 -20.81 11.56
N GLN A 15 -20.58 -19.56 11.66
CA GLN A 15 -19.99 -18.49 10.87
C GLN A 15 -18.60 -18.24 11.43
N VAL A 16 -17.58 -18.68 10.70
CA VAL A 16 -16.23 -18.17 10.90
C VAL A 16 -16.28 -16.74 10.41
N ALA A 17 -16.36 -15.78 11.34
CA ALA A 17 -16.11 -14.39 11.03
C ALA A 17 -14.65 -14.32 10.61
N PHE A 18 -14.39 -14.20 9.30
CA PHE A 18 -13.08 -13.80 8.83
C PHE A 18 -12.83 -12.41 9.40
N SER A 19 -11.94 -12.34 10.39
CA SER A 19 -11.40 -11.05 10.84
C SER A 19 -10.84 -10.36 9.61
N GLN A 20 -11.16 -9.08 9.45
CA GLN A 20 -10.43 -8.22 8.53
C GLN A 20 -8.93 -8.39 8.80
N GLU A 21 -8.13 -8.66 7.77
CA GLU A 21 -6.68 -8.75 7.90
C GLU A 21 -6.06 -7.42 7.46
N LEU A 22 -5.25 -6.83 8.34
CA LEU A 22 -4.44 -5.67 8.03
C LEU A 22 -2.98 -6.10 8.08
N VAL A 23 -2.57 -6.97 7.17
CA VAL A 23 -1.27 -7.68 7.25
C VAL A 23 -0.24 -7.15 6.27
N GLU A 24 -0.61 -6.25 5.37
CA GLU A 24 0.28 -5.69 4.34
C GLU A 24 -0.07 -4.24 3.96
N PHE A 25 0.81 -3.63 3.17
CA PHE A 25 0.65 -2.25 2.69
C PHE A 25 -0.67 -2.02 1.95
N ARG A 26 -1.43 -1.02 2.38
CA ARG A 26 -2.75 -0.65 1.81
C ARG A 26 -3.82 -1.74 1.92
N GLY A 27 -3.69 -2.66 2.89
CA GLY A 27 -4.64 -3.75 3.09
C GLY A 27 -4.54 -4.84 2.01
N ILE A 28 -5.51 -5.74 2.01
CA ILE A 28 -5.54 -6.91 1.12
C ILE A 28 -5.40 -6.48 -0.35
N ASP A 29 -4.53 -7.17 -1.07
CA ASP A 29 -4.22 -6.94 -2.48
C ASP A 29 -3.68 -5.52 -2.78
N ARG A 30 -3.31 -4.76 -1.73
CA ARG A 30 -2.69 -3.43 -1.79
C ARG A 30 -3.56 -2.35 -2.46
N THR A 31 -4.87 -2.58 -2.49
CA THR A 31 -5.86 -1.72 -3.16
C THR A 31 -6.13 -0.42 -2.40
N GLY A 32 -5.96 -0.42 -1.08
CA GLY A 32 -6.46 0.65 -0.19
C GLY A 32 -7.97 0.59 0.02
N ILE A 33 -8.60 -0.53 -0.32
CA ILE A 33 -9.99 -0.85 -0.02
C ILE A 33 -10.01 -1.73 1.22
N TYR A 34 -10.72 -1.29 2.26
CA TYR A 34 -10.81 -1.99 3.52
C TYR A 34 -12.23 -2.54 3.71
N ASN A 35 -12.29 -3.84 4.02
CA ASN A 35 -13.53 -4.48 4.40
C ASN A 35 -13.99 -3.96 5.76
N GLY A 36 -15.19 -3.41 5.83
CA GLY A 36 -15.81 -2.95 7.05
C GLY A 36 -17.27 -2.63 6.78
N ASN A 37 -18.14 -2.98 7.72
CA ASN A 37 -19.56 -2.62 7.70
C ASN A 37 -19.87 -1.89 9.00
N GLY A 38 -20.86 -1.00 8.98
CA GLY A 38 -21.26 -0.27 10.18
C GLY A 38 -20.22 0.74 10.61
N LEU A 39 -19.52 1.36 9.67
CA LEU A 39 -18.65 2.51 9.91
C LEU A 39 -19.46 3.81 9.83
N LEU A 40 -19.01 4.84 10.55
CA LEU A 40 -19.60 6.17 10.53
C LEU A 40 -19.63 6.72 9.10
N LYS A 41 -20.82 7.17 8.66
CA LYS A 41 -21.00 7.88 7.37
C LYS A 41 -20.81 9.39 7.49
N GLN A 42 -20.79 9.90 8.72
CA GLN A 42 -20.55 11.27 9.08
C GLN A 42 -19.87 11.27 10.44
N TRP A 43 -18.85 12.11 10.62
CA TRP A 43 -18.20 12.25 11.92
C TRP A 43 -18.89 13.32 12.77
N PRO A 44 -18.77 13.23 14.11
CA PRO A 44 -19.08 14.34 14.99
C PRO A 44 -18.29 15.61 14.62
N GLU A 45 -18.75 16.78 15.07
CA GLU A 45 -18.11 18.08 14.77
C GLU A 45 -16.61 18.12 15.13
N ASN A 46 -16.22 17.45 16.22
CA ASN A 46 -14.84 17.35 16.67
C ASN A 46 -14.08 16.15 16.08
N GLY A 47 -14.67 15.43 15.13
CA GLY A 47 -14.14 14.20 14.56
C GLY A 47 -14.55 12.93 15.30
N PRO A 48 -14.11 11.77 14.77
CA PRO A 48 -14.24 10.49 15.45
C PRO A 48 -13.45 10.51 16.77
N GLU A 49 -13.90 9.70 17.73
CA GLU A 49 -13.25 9.61 19.05
C GLU A 49 -11.80 9.11 18.92
N LEU A 50 -10.83 9.84 19.47
CA LEU A 50 -9.46 9.36 19.59
C LEU A 50 -9.37 8.33 20.72
N LEU A 51 -9.17 7.05 20.38
CA LEU A 51 -9.07 5.95 21.35
C LEU A 51 -7.66 5.82 21.92
N LEU A 52 -6.65 5.99 21.08
CA LEU A 52 -5.27 5.70 21.44
C LEU A 52 -4.29 6.57 20.65
N LYS A 53 -3.24 7.02 21.36
CA LYS A 53 -2.07 7.69 20.80
C LYS A 53 -0.82 6.91 21.21
N ILE A 54 0.01 6.56 20.24
CA ILE A 54 1.32 5.93 20.44
C ILE A 54 2.39 6.89 19.90
N GLU A 55 3.33 7.27 20.75
CA GLU A 55 4.43 8.18 20.43
C GLU A 55 5.77 7.43 20.43
N GLY A 56 6.77 7.97 19.74
CA GLY A 56 8.11 7.38 19.71
C GLY A 56 8.24 6.15 18.82
N ILE A 57 7.32 5.99 17.85
CA ILE A 57 7.35 4.91 16.83
C ILE A 57 8.46 5.10 15.78
N GLY A 58 9.26 6.17 15.91
CA GLY A 58 10.33 6.54 14.99
C GLY A 58 9.84 7.32 13.77
N LYS A 59 10.75 8.05 13.12
CA LYS A 59 10.44 8.93 11.99
C LYS A 59 10.07 8.08 10.77
N GLY A 60 8.92 8.35 10.15
CA GLY A 60 8.53 7.57 8.98
C GLY A 60 7.14 7.89 8.47
N TYR A 61 6.85 7.24 7.36
CA TYR A 61 5.59 7.32 6.62
C TYR A 61 4.96 5.94 6.42
N SER A 62 5.56 4.86 6.96
CA SER A 62 5.00 3.53 6.78
C SER A 62 3.63 3.41 7.43
N HIS A 63 2.79 2.67 6.72
CA HIS A 63 1.47 2.29 7.15
C HIS A 63 1.57 1.29 8.32
N PRO A 64 0.76 1.43 9.38
CA PRO A 64 0.74 0.44 10.45
C PRO A 64 -0.03 -0.81 9.99
N ILE A 65 0.46 -1.99 10.38
CA ILE A 65 -0.27 -3.25 10.16
C ILE A 65 -0.73 -3.85 11.49
N VAL A 66 -1.77 -4.66 11.48
CA VAL A 66 -2.28 -5.39 12.63
C VAL A 66 -2.36 -6.88 12.32
N ALA A 67 -1.63 -7.68 13.09
CA ALA A 67 -1.67 -9.14 13.03
C ALA A 67 -1.50 -9.73 14.43
N GLU A 68 -2.16 -10.87 14.70
CA GLU A 68 -2.09 -11.57 16.00
C GLU A 68 -2.34 -10.65 17.22
N ASN A 69 -3.29 -9.71 17.12
CA ASN A 69 -3.59 -8.70 18.15
C ASN A 69 -2.41 -7.78 18.52
N LYS A 70 -1.47 -7.57 17.60
CA LYS A 70 -0.36 -6.62 17.73
C LYS A 70 -0.39 -5.62 16.58
N ILE A 71 -0.03 -4.38 16.89
CA ILE A 71 0.22 -3.31 15.92
C ILE A 71 1.71 -3.32 15.61
N PHE A 72 2.06 -3.39 14.33
CA PHE A 72 3.44 -3.29 13.87
C PHE A 72 3.63 -2.04 13.02
N VAL A 73 4.75 -1.35 13.25
CA VAL A 73 5.08 -0.11 12.55
C VAL A 73 6.59 0.03 12.42
N THR A 74 7.05 0.57 11.30
CA THR A 74 8.48 0.85 11.08
C THR A 74 8.79 2.32 11.32
N GLY A 75 10.01 2.62 11.72
CA GLY A 75 10.47 3.99 11.89
C GLY A 75 11.98 4.10 11.78
N GLN A 76 12.48 5.30 11.53
CA GLN A 76 13.88 5.62 11.64
C GLN A 76 14.18 6.12 13.05
N LYS A 77 15.21 5.56 13.68
CA LYS A 77 15.75 6.01 14.98
C LYS A 77 17.25 6.26 14.86
N ASN A 78 17.75 7.15 15.73
CA ASN A 78 19.15 7.60 15.73
C ASN A 78 19.62 8.11 14.35
N ASP A 79 18.68 8.62 13.55
CA ASP A 79 18.84 9.17 12.19
C ASP A 79 19.53 8.24 11.15
N THR A 80 19.76 6.97 11.50
CA THR A 80 20.63 6.08 10.72
C THR A 80 20.14 4.64 10.65
N ILE A 81 19.19 4.24 11.50
CA ILE A 81 18.74 2.85 11.62
C ILE A 81 17.22 2.79 11.47
N ASP A 82 16.76 1.88 10.61
CA ASP A 82 15.36 1.52 10.54
C ASP A 82 15.05 0.43 11.57
N VAL A 83 13.96 0.64 12.30
CA VAL A 83 13.48 -0.22 13.37
C VAL A 83 12.04 -0.68 13.11
N MET A 84 11.74 -1.91 13.51
CA MET A 84 10.40 -2.47 13.58
C MET A 84 9.95 -2.41 15.03
N SER A 85 8.82 -1.79 15.32
CA SER A 85 8.23 -1.76 16.67
C SER A 85 6.92 -2.52 16.70
N ALA A 86 6.66 -3.21 17.82
CA ALA A 86 5.39 -3.86 18.11
C ALA A 86 4.73 -3.29 19.36
N TYR A 87 3.43 -3.11 19.29
CA TYR A 87 2.56 -2.67 20.38
C TYR A 87 1.37 -3.61 20.49
N ASN A 88 0.80 -3.80 21.68
CA ASN A 88 -0.51 -4.45 21.76
C ASN A 88 -1.63 -3.49 21.32
N LEU A 89 -2.87 -3.98 21.18
CA LEU A 89 -4.01 -3.13 20.77
C LEU A 89 -4.37 -2.01 21.77
N LYS A 90 -3.80 -2.03 22.98
CA LYS A 90 -3.92 -0.95 23.98
C LYS A 90 -2.80 0.08 23.86
N GLY A 91 -1.88 -0.10 22.91
CA GLY A 91 -0.74 0.78 22.66
C GLY A 91 0.46 0.58 23.57
N ASN A 92 0.47 -0.47 24.39
CA ASN A 92 1.64 -0.78 25.20
C ASN A 92 2.74 -1.36 24.32
N PHE A 93 3.95 -0.81 24.45
CA PHE A 93 5.15 -1.32 23.81
C PHE A 93 5.40 -2.78 24.17
N LEU A 94 5.77 -3.59 23.18
CA LEU A 94 6.13 -5.00 23.35
C LEU A 94 7.61 -5.24 23.05
N TRP A 95 8.06 -4.88 21.86
CA TRP A 95 9.44 -5.04 21.42
C TRP A 95 9.80 -4.08 20.28
N GLU A 96 11.11 -3.88 20.08
CA GLU A 96 11.67 -3.13 18.95
C GLU A 96 12.92 -3.83 18.42
N THR A 97 13.06 -3.86 17.09
CA THR A 97 14.13 -4.57 16.41
C THR A 97 14.74 -3.72 15.30
N PRO A 98 16.04 -3.40 15.35
CA PRO A 98 16.73 -2.80 14.22
C PRO A 98 16.88 -3.83 13.10
N TYR A 99 16.46 -3.47 11.89
CA TYR A 99 16.41 -4.42 10.77
C TYR A 99 17.27 -4.00 9.57
N GLY A 100 17.75 -2.76 9.54
CA GLY A 100 18.67 -2.30 8.50
C GLY A 100 19.06 -0.83 8.66
N ARG A 101 19.97 -0.40 7.80
CA ARG A 101 20.34 1.01 7.70
C ARG A 101 19.22 1.78 7.02
N SER A 102 18.92 2.95 7.57
CA SER A 102 18.05 3.90 6.92
C SER A 102 18.72 4.53 5.70
N TRP A 103 17.89 5.08 4.83
CA TRP A 103 18.35 6.10 3.90
C TRP A 103 18.71 7.38 4.67
N ILE A 104 19.84 8.01 4.36
CA ILE A 104 20.34 9.20 5.09
C ILE A 104 20.47 10.44 4.21
N ARG A 105 19.82 10.46 3.04
CA ARG A 105 19.82 11.60 2.12
C ARG A 105 18.43 12.24 2.10
N THR A 106 17.95 12.67 0.93
CA THR A 106 16.64 13.29 0.78
C THR A 106 15.53 12.34 1.22
N TYR A 107 14.61 12.81 2.06
CA TYR A 107 13.48 12.05 2.60
C TYR A 107 13.97 10.77 3.31
N SER A 108 14.76 10.95 4.37
CA SER A 108 15.49 9.89 5.07
C SER A 108 14.59 8.95 5.88
N GLU A 109 13.35 9.36 6.15
CA GLU A 109 12.48 8.65 7.07
C GLU A 109 11.99 7.30 6.50
N SER A 110 11.71 6.35 7.40
CA SER A 110 11.34 4.98 7.01
C SER A 110 9.98 4.94 6.30
N ARG A 111 9.88 4.16 5.21
CA ARG A 111 8.71 4.14 4.32
C ARG A 111 8.13 2.77 4.06
N SER A 112 8.98 1.73 4.05
CA SER A 112 8.54 0.37 3.82
C SER A 112 7.59 -0.08 4.93
N THR A 113 6.43 -0.59 4.53
CA THR A 113 5.45 -1.21 5.41
C THR A 113 5.74 -2.71 5.48
N PRO A 114 5.79 -3.32 6.67
CA PRO A 114 5.98 -4.76 6.76
C PRO A 114 4.81 -5.53 6.14
N THR A 115 5.12 -6.72 5.65
CA THR A 115 4.13 -7.74 5.34
C THR A 115 4.21 -8.84 6.38
N TYR A 116 3.11 -9.15 7.05
CA TYR A 116 3.00 -10.27 7.99
C TYR A 116 2.61 -11.54 7.24
N SER A 117 3.27 -12.66 7.55
CA SER A 117 2.87 -14.00 7.10
C SER A 117 3.45 -15.06 8.04
N ASP A 118 2.62 -16.02 8.46
CA ASP A 118 2.99 -17.19 9.25
C ASP A 118 3.87 -16.87 10.48
N GLY A 119 3.46 -15.88 11.28
CA GLY A 119 4.17 -15.48 12.50
C GLY A 119 5.46 -14.66 12.28
N ASN A 120 5.72 -14.21 11.05
CA ASN A 120 6.89 -13.41 10.70
C ASN A 120 6.51 -12.12 9.96
N LEU A 121 7.38 -11.12 10.06
CA LEU A 121 7.27 -9.81 9.44
C LEU A 121 8.41 -9.64 8.44
N TYR A 122 8.07 -9.26 7.21
CA TYR A 122 9.01 -9.07 6.12
C TYR A 122 9.04 -7.60 5.71
N VAL A 123 10.23 -6.99 5.71
CA VAL A 123 10.37 -5.53 5.53
C VAL A 123 11.67 -5.18 4.81
N ALA A 124 11.68 -4.09 4.06
CA ALA A 124 12.88 -3.52 3.45
C ALA A 124 13.33 -2.24 4.17
N SER A 125 14.65 -2.07 4.36
CA SER A 125 15.22 -0.83 4.90
C SER A 125 15.38 0.22 3.81
N GLY A 126 15.58 1.48 4.18
CA GLY A 126 15.80 2.57 3.23
C GLY A 126 17.02 2.39 2.30
N THR A 127 17.91 1.43 2.59
CA THR A 127 19.03 1.02 1.73
C THR A 127 18.84 -0.37 1.10
N GLY A 128 17.63 -0.93 1.09
CA GLY A 128 17.33 -2.22 0.45
C GLY A 128 17.80 -3.46 1.23
N GLN A 129 17.98 -3.38 2.54
CA GLN A 129 18.16 -4.59 3.36
C GLN A 129 16.80 -5.24 3.62
N ILE A 130 16.62 -6.48 3.18
CA ILE A 130 15.38 -7.23 3.36
C ILE A 130 15.52 -8.07 4.61
N ALA A 131 14.63 -7.88 5.57
CA ALA A 131 14.67 -8.53 6.87
C ALA A 131 13.43 -9.37 7.11
N CYS A 132 13.62 -10.47 7.85
CA CYS A 132 12.55 -11.22 8.49
C CYS A 132 12.68 -11.11 10.00
N VAL A 133 11.60 -10.70 10.65
CA VAL A 133 11.51 -10.51 12.10
C VAL A 133 10.36 -11.37 12.63
N ASN A 134 10.61 -12.14 13.68
CA ASN A 134 9.57 -12.93 14.32
C ASN A 134 8.53 -11.99 14.97
N ALA A 135 7.25 -12.16 14.63
CA ALA A 135 6.17 -11.25 15.04
C ALA A 135 5.86 -11.34 16.56
N GLU A 136 6.12 -12.50 17.18
CA GLU A 136 5.83 -12.71 18.59
C GLU A 136 6.83 -11.96 19.49
N ASN A 137 8.12 -12.12 19.24
CA ASN A 137 9.18 -11.67 20.16
C ASN A 137 10.17 -10.66 19.56
N GLY A 138 9.99 -10.25 18.31
CA GLY A 138 10.87 -9.29 17.64
C GLY A 138 12.23 -9.86 17.23
N LYS A 139 12.49 -11.15 17.39
CA LYS A 139 13.81 -11.70 17.04
C LYS A 139 14.04 -11.60 15.53
N LEU A 140 15.16 -10.99 15.14
CA LEU A 140 15.64 -11.01 13.77
C LEU A 140 15.96 -12.46 13.35
N VAL A 141 15.26 -12.96 12.32
CA VAL A 141 15.40 -14.34 11.82
C VAL A 141 16.48 -14.39 10.74
N TRP A 142 16.40 -13.50 9.76
CA TRP A 142 17.40 -13.36 8.70
C TRP A 142 17.39 -11.95 8.11
N VAL A 143 18.51 -11.55 7.50
CA VAL A 143 18.65 -10.31 6.73
C VAL A 143 19.45 -10.59 5.46
N VAL A 144 19.02 -10.00 4.35
CA VAL A 144 19.72 -10.05 3.07
C VAL A 144 20.00 -8.63 2.60
N ASN A 145 21.27 -8.31 2.38
CA ASN A 145 21.65 -7.06 1.72
C ASN A 145 21.47 -7.21 0.20
N SER A 146 20.43 -6.59 -0.37
CA SER A 146 20.12 -6.75 -1.79
C SER A 146 21.05 -5.96 -2.71
N GLU A 147 21.62 -4.86 -2.22
CA GLU A 147 22.61 -4.05 -2.94
C GLU A 147 23.86 -4.88 -3.19
N ASP A 148 24.49 -5.38 -2.12
CA ASP A 148 25.73 -6.16 -2.21
C ASP A 148 25.54 -7.47 -3.00
N LYS A 149 24.45 -8.21 -2.70
CA LYS A 149 24.26 -9.57 -3.21
C LYS A 149 23.70 -9.62 -4.61
N TYR A 150 22.83 -8.67 -4.98
CA TYR A 150 22.09 -8.72 -6.24
C TYR A 150 22.34 -7.52 -7.15
N GLY A 151 23.09 -6.50 -6.69
CA GLY A 151 23.41 -5.30 -7.48
C GLY A 151 22.24 -4.32 -7.56
N THR A 152 21.42 -4.25 -6.51
CA THR A 152 20.28 -3.31 -6.43
C THR A 152 20.78 -1.88 -6.57
N ALA A 153 20.18 -1.11 -7.48
CA ALA A 153 20.44 0.33 -7.62
C ALA A 153 19.32 1.12 -6.94
N ILE A 154 19.54 1.54 -5.69
CA ILE A 154 18.59 2.39 -4.96
C ILE A 154 18.54 3.76 -5.62
N TYR A 155 17.32 4.20 -5.98
CA TYR A 155 17.10 5.46 -6.69
C TYR A 155 17.21 6.68 -5.75
N ASN A 156 16.93 7.87 -6.29
CA ASN A 156 17.30 9.16 -5.69
C ASN A 156 16.83 9.39 -4.24
N HIS A 157 15.76 8.73 -3.81
CA HIS A 157 15.13 8.99 -2.52
C HIS A 157 15.18 7.80 -1.56
N GLY A 158 15.99 6.76 -1.79
CA GLY A 158 16.01 5.58 -0.91
C GLY A 158 14.88 4.59 -1.23
N ASP A 159 14.81 3.49 -0.48
CA ASP A 159 13.77 2.48 -0.68
C ASP A 159 12.44 2.85 0.02
N ALA A 160 11.33 2.53 -0.65
CA ALA A 160 9.96 2.66 -0.14
C ALA A 160 9.11 1.40 -0.42
N GLU A 161 9.65 0.39 -1.09
CA GLU A 161 8.92 -0.83 -1.43
C GLU A 161 8.55 -1.61 -0.17
N SER A 162 7.30 -2.05 -0.12
CA SER A 162 6.83 -3.02 0.86
C SER A 162 6.91 -4.42 0.23
N PRO A 163 7.76 -5.35 0.75
CA PRO A 163 7.94 -6.68 0.15
C PRO A 163 6.63 -7.45 0.03
N LEU A 164 6.45 -8.20 -1.05
CA LEU A 164 5.27 -9.04 -1.27
C LEU A 164 5.57 -10.47 -0.79
N VAL A 165 4.64 -11.09 -0.06
CA VAL A 165 4.74 -12.52 0.29
C VAL A 165 3.81 -13.31 -0.62
N TYR A 166 4.34 -14.35 -1.26
CA TYR A 166 3.57 -15.28 -2.06
C TYR A 166 4.00 -16.71 -1.73
N LYS A 167 3.08 -17.51 -1.18
CA LYS A 167 3.36 -18.88 -0.72
C LYS A 167 4.58 -18.92 0.22
N ASP A 168 5.69 -19.51 -0.23
CA ASP A 168 6.91 -19.70 0.55
C ASP A 168 8.03 -18.69 0.22
N VAL A 169 7.71 -17.64 -0.55
CA VAL A 169 8.70 -16.64 -0.98
C VAL A 169 8.31 -15.22 -0.62
N VAL A 170 9.35 -14.42 -0.36
CA VAL A 170 9.32 -12.96 -0.24
C VAL A 170 9.88 -12.37 -1.51
N ILE A 171 9.06 -11.62 -2.22
CA ILE A 171 9.34 -10.98 -3.50
C ILE A 171 9.79 -9.54 -3.24
N TYR A 172 10.87 -9.15 -3.91
CA TYR A 172 11.43 -7.81 -3.81
C TYR A 172 12.03 -7.33 -5.12
N THR A 173 11.76 -6.09 -5.52
CA THR A 173 12.35 -5.46 -6.70
C THR A 173 13.74 -4.96 -6.41
N THR A 174 14.72 -5.46 -7.16
CA THR A 174 16.11 -5.01 -7.09
C THR A 174 16.42 -3.96 -8.14
N GLY A 175 15.82 -4.09 -9.33
CA GLY A 175 16.19 -3.32 -10.51
C GLY A 175 17.67 -3.49 -10.89
N GLY A 176 18.09 -2.77 -11.94
CA GLY A 176 19.47 -2.74 -12.41
C GLY A 176 19.83 -3.89 -13.36
N GLU A 177 21.11 -3.97 -13.72
CA GLU A 177 21.61 -4.75 -14.86
C GLU A 177 21.67 -6.27 -14.61
N ARG A 178 21.63 -6.72 -13.34
CA ARG A 178 21.84 -8.15 -13.00
C ARG A 178 20.55 -8.96 -12.90
N ASN A 179 19.47 -8.31 -12.47
CA ASN A 179 18.16 -8.90 -12.22
C ASN A 179 17.17 -7.75 -11.95
N THR A 180 15.87 -8.02 -12.10
CA THR A 180 14.83 -7.01 -11.81
C THR A 180 14.06 -7.34 -10.53
N ILE A 181 13.76 -8.61 -10.31
CA ILE A 181 13.10 -9.14 -9.11
C ILE A 181 13.93 -10.29 -8.54
N ILE A 182 13.93 -10.41 -7.22
CA ILE A 182 14.33 -11.62 -6.52
C ILE A 182 13.17 -12.17 -5.69
N ALA A 183 13.13 -13.49 -5.55
CA ALA A 183 12.30 -14.17 -4.58
C ALA A 183 13.20 -14.91 -3.58
N LEU A 184 13.00 -14.61 -2.30
CA LEU A 184 13.74 -15.19 -1.20
C LEU A 184 12.85 -16.18 -0.46
N ASN A 185 13.36 -17.34 -0.09
CA ASN A 185 12.65 -18.26 0.78
C ASN A 185 12.28 -17.57 2.10
N LYS A 186 10.99 -17.55 2.44
CA LYS A 186 10.46 -16.78 3.58
C LYS A 186 11.02 -17.21 4.93
N ASN A 187 11.50 -18.45 5.06
CA ASN A 187 11.98 -19.00 6.32
C ASN A 187 13.47 -18.71 6.58
N ASN A 188 14.29 -18.52 5.54
CA ASN A 188 15.75 -18.43 5.72
C ASN A 188 16.46 -17.39 4.83
N GLY A 189 15.75 -16.66 3.97
CA GLY A 189 16.34 -15.62 3.11
C GLY A 189 17.24 -16.14 1.98
N SER A 190 17.28 -17.45 1.74
CA SER A 190 17.99 -18.01 0.59
C SER A 190 17.27 -17.67 -0.72
N LEU A 191 17.99 -17.58 -1.83
CA LEU A 191 17.39 -17.28 -3.13
C LEU A 191 16.56 -18.46 -3.61
N ALA A 192 15.27 -18.25 -3.89
CA ALA A 192 14.41 -19.23 -4.55
C ALA A 192 14.51 -19.08 -6.07
N TRP A 193 14.26 -17.87 -6.59
CA TRP A 193 14.41 -17.54 -8.00
C TRP A 193 14.73 -16.05 -8.19
N LYS A 194 15.14 -15.67 -9.40
CA LYS A 194 15.35 -14.28 -9.80
C LYS A 194 14.90 -14.08 -11.25
N THR A 195 14.34 -12.91 -11.54
CA THR A 195 13.96 -12.52 -12.89
C THR A 195 15.16 -11.95 -13.64
N LYS A 196 15.25 -12.21 -14.95
CA LYS A 196 16.24 -11.56 -15.82
C LYS A 196 16.10 -10.04 -15.75
N SER A 197 17.21 -9.32 -15.93
CA SER A 197 17.14 -7.86 -15.93
C SER A 197 16.30 -7.35 -17.10
N LEU A 198 15.41 -6.42 -16.79
CA LEU A 198 14.65 -5.57 -17.72
C LEU A 198 15.21 -4.15 -17.81
N GLY A 199 16.37 -3.90 -17.18
CA GLY A 199 16.95 -2.55 -17.02
C GLY A 199 16.16 -1.66 -16.05
N GLY A 200 16.61 -0.40 -15.96
CA GLY A 200 16.05 0.61 -15.05
C GLY A 200 16.44 0.39 -13.59
N ALA A 201 16.61 1.50 -12.86
CA ALA A 201 16.82 1.46 -11.42
C ALA A 201 15.55 0.99 -10.70
N LYS A 202 15.67 0.66 -9.41
CA LYS A 202 14.49 0.38 -8.58
C LYS A 202 13.56 1.60 -8.54
N SER A 203 12.24 1.37 -8.59
CA SER A 203 11.25 2.43 -8.35
C SER A 203 10.88 2.52 -6.87
N TYR A 204 9.81 3.24 -6.53
CA TYR A 204 9.27 3.32 -5.17
C TYR A 204 7.98 2.51 -5.01
N ALA A 205 7.42 1.99 -6.10
CA ALA A 205 6.16 1.26 -6.11
C ALA A 205 6.35 -0.16 -5.56
N SER A 206 5.37 -0.59 -4.77
CA SER A 206 5.35 -1.96 -4.26
C SER A 206 4.72 -2.92 -5.28
N PRO A 207 5.26 -4.14 -5.45
CA PRO A 207 4.69 -5.14 -6.37
C PRO A 207 3.30 -5.58 -5.88
N VAL A 208 2.43 -5.96 -6.82
CA VAL A 208 1.09 -6.52 -6.54
C VAL A 208 0.98 -7.92 -7.11
N LEU A 209 0.26 -8.80 -6.40
CA LEU A 209 -0.12 -10.12 -6.89
C LEU A 209 -1.52 -9.99 -7.52
N ILE A 210 -1.68 -10.50 -8.73
CA ILE A 210 -2.99 -10.58 -9.39
C ILE A 210 -3.26 -12.03 -9.79
N ASN A 211 -4.53 -12.43 -9.77
CA ASN A 211 -4.97 -13.65 -10.42
C ASN A 211 -5.69 -13.29 -11.72
N HIS A 212 -5.15 -13.73 -12.84
CA HIS A 212 -5.73 -13.51 -14.16
C HIS A 212 -6.06 -14.86 -14.77
N ASN A 213 -7.35 -15.19 -14.87
CA ASN A 213 -7.84 -16.46 -15.41
C ASN A 213 -7.17 -17.71 -14.81
N GLY A 214 -6.92 -17.70 -13.49
CA GLY A 214 -6.27 -18.80 -12.77
C GLY A 214 -4.74 -18.77 -12.80
N VAL A 215 -4.12 -17.78 -13.45
CA VAL A 215 -2.67 -17.56 -13.44
C VAL A 215 -2.31 -16.50 -12.42
N ASP A 216 -1.42 -16.84 -11.49
CA ASP A 216 -0.86 -15.90 -10.53
C ASP A 216 0.29 -15.09 -11.16
N ILE A 217 0.08 -13.78 -11.32
CA ILE A 217 1.02 -12.86 -11.94
C ILE A 217 1.45 -11.82 -10.90
N ILE A 218 2.75 -11.57 -10.79
CA ILE A 218 3.26 -10.42 -10.06
C ILE A 218 3.41 -9.28 -11.05
N VAL A 219 2.76 -8.15 -10.75
CA VAL A 219 2.94 -6.90 -11.51
C VAL A 219 3.78 -5.94 -10.70
N ALA A 220 4.83 -5.41 -11.32
CA ALA A 220 5.77 -4.52 -10.65
C ALA A 220 6.37 -3.50 -11.61
N GLN A 221 7.11 -2.53 -11.04
CA GLN A 221 7.66 -1.40 -11.78
C GLN A 221 9.12 -1.14 -11.42
N THR A 222 9.96 -0.92 -12.44
CA THR A 222 11.26 -0.25 -12.27
C THR A 222 11.10 1.23 -12.56
N SER A 223 12.19 2.00 -12.50
CA SER A 223 12.19 3.38 -12.96
C SER A 223 11.85 3.52 -14.44
N GLU A 224 11.89 2.43 -15.22
CA GLU A 224 11.67 2.47 -16.67
C GLU A 224 10.52 1.61 -17.17
N LYS A 225 10.21 0.50 -16.49
CA LYS A 225 9.32 -0.52 -17.00
C LYS A 225 8.16 -0.78 -16.05
N LEU A 226 6.99 -1.02 -16.63
CA LEU A 226 5.92 -1.83 -16.03
C LEU A 226 6.06 -3.23 -16.59
N PHE A 227 5.92 -4.26 -15.76
CA PHE A 227 6.09 -5.64 -16.20
C PHE A 227 5.25 -6.62 -15.36
N GLY A 228 4.88 -7.73 -15.99
CA GLY A 228 4.22 -8.87 -15.38
C GLY A 228 5.11 -10.11 -15.44
N ILE A 229 5.21 -10.83 -14.33
CA ILE A 229 5.96 -12.09 -14.25
C ILE A 229 5.10 -13.20 -13.63
N LEU A 230 5.36 -14.45 -14.00
CA LEU A 230 4.77 -15.60 -13.32
C LEU A 230 5.23 -15.64 -11.86
N ALA A 231 4.28 -15.68 -10.92
CA ALA A 231 4.57 -15.68 -9.49
C ALA A 231 5.35 -16.92 -9.03
N GLU A 232 5.17 -18.05 -9.73
CA GLU A 232 5.81 -19.32 -9.41
C GLU A 232 7.33 -19.30 -9.59
N ASN A 233 7.83 -18.68 -10.66
CA ASN A 233 9.23 -18.83 -11.06
C ASN A 233 9.91 -17.54 -11.56
N GLY A 234 9.17 -16.43 -11.61
CA GLY A 234 9.68 -15.12 -12.02
C GLY A 234 9.94 -14.98 -13.52
N SER A 235 9.41 -15.87 -14.37
CA SER A 235 9.49 -15.72 -15.83
C SER A 235 8.69 -14.51 -16.29
N ILE A 236 9.26 -13.74 -17.20
CA ILE A 236 8.63 -12.54 -17.75
C ILE A 236 7.52 -12.97 -18.70
N LEU A 237 6.31 -12.46 -18.47
CA LEU A 237 5.19 -12.58 -19.40
C LEU A 237 5.23 -11.42 -20.39
N TRP A 238 5.21 -10.21 -19.86
CA TRP A 238 5.19 -8.98 -20.66
C TRP A 238 5.91 -7.84 -19.93
N HIS A 239 6.29 -6.82 -20.70
CA HIS A 239 6.77 -5.55 -20.16
C HIS A 239 6.48 -4.40 -21.13
N THR A 240 6.31 -3.19 -20.61
CA THR A 240 6.16 -1.96 -21.40
C THR A 240 7.03 -0.83 -20.86
N ASN A 241 7.25 0.18 -21.69
CA ASN A 241 8.11 1.31 -21.37
C ASN A 241 7.33 2.46 -20.74
N LEU A 242 7.54 2.73 -19.46
CA LEU A 242 6.96 3.87 -18.76
C LEU A 242 7.83 5.13 -18.92
N ILE A 243 9.15 4.98 -19.04
CA ILE A 243 10.07 6.13 -19.02
C ILE A 243 9.82 7.14 -20.15
N GLN A 244 9.22 6.68 -21.25
CA GLN A 244 8.92 7.51 -22.41
C GLN A 244 7.87 8.59 -22.10
N TYR A 245 7.07 8.40 -21.06
CA TYR A 245 6.04 9.35 -20.66
C TYR A 245 6.53 10.39 -19.64
N HIS A 246 7.74 10.21 -19.09
CA HIS A 246 8.40 11.26 -18.32
C HIS A 246 9.13 12.23 -19.26
N THR A 247 8.41 13.27 -19.67
CA THR A 247 8.90 14.31 -20.59
C THR A 247 9.87 15.29 -19.93
N HIS A 248 9.80 15.42 -18.60
CA HIS A 248 10.66 16.28 -17.80
C HIS A 248 11.74 15.49 -17.05
N ARG A 249 12.84 16.17 -16.68
CA ARG A 249 13.89 15.56 -15.84
C ARG A 249 13.42 15.35 -14.41
N GLN A 250 12.60 16.26 -13.88
CA GLN A 250 12.08 16.16 -12.52
C GLN A 250 11.15 14.95 -12.42
N GLY A 251 11.38 14.11 -11.41
CA GLY A 251 10.52 12.95 -11.15
C GLY A 251 10.62 11.82 -12.17
N LYS A 252 11.54 11.91 -13.15
CA LYS A 252 11.72 10.91 -14.20
C LYS A 252 12.00 9.54 -13.59
N GLY A 253 11.12 8.57 -13.84
CA GLY A 253 11.21 7.21 -13.32
C GLY A 253 10.85 7.07 -11.84
N GLY A 254 10.21 8.09 -11.27
CA GLY A 254 9.68 8.09 -9.91
C GLY A 254 8.33 7.39 -9.80
N ASN A 255 8.21 6.15 -10.30
CA ASN A 255 7.01 5.35 -10.13
C ASN A 255 6.82 5.01 -8.64
N THR A 256 5.73 5.47 -8.05
CA THR A 256 5.46 5.40 -6.60
C THR A 256 4.23 4.58 -6.25
N ASN A 257 3.27 4.47 -7.17
CA ASN A 257 1.99 3.82 -6.91
C ASN A 257 2.04 2.35 -7.34
N PRO A 258 1.56 1.42 -6.50
CA PRO A 258 1.24 0.07 -6.94
C PRO A 258 0.22 0.11 -8.10
N PRO A 259 0.35 -0.77 -9.10
CA PRO A 259 -0.68 -0.95 -10.12
C PRO A 259 -2.02 -1.37 -9.52
N ILE A 260 -3.13 -0.92 -10.10
CA ILE A 260 -4.48 -1.34 -9.72
C ILE A 260 -4.99 -2.32 -10.75
N TYR A 261 -5.39 -3.51 -10.31
CA TYR A 261 -5.96 -4.54 -11.17
C TYR A 261 -7.43 -4.76 -10.86
N PHE A 262 -8.25 -4.84 -11.90
CA PHE A 262 -9.65 -5.23 -11.80
C PHE A 262 -10.11 -5.82 -13.13
N ASP A 263 -10.69 -7.03 -13.08
CA ASP A 263 -11.35 -7.68 -14.22
C ASP A 263 -10.54 -7.71 -15.54
N GLY A 264 -9.28 -8.14 -15.46
CA GLY A 264 -8.41 -8.22 -16.63
C GLY A 264 -7.78 -6.89 -17.07
N GLU A 265 -8.07 -5.80 -16.36
CA GLU A 265 -7.55 -4.46 -16.65
C GLU A 265 -6.60 -3.98 -15.55
N LEU A 266 -5.62 -3.16 -15.96
CA LEU A 266 -4.53 -2.70 -15.12
C LEU A 266 -4.30 -1.20 -15.29
N PHE A 267 -4.50 -0.43 -14.23
CA PHE A 267 -4.23 1.01 -14.19
C PHE A 267 -2.92 1.33 -13.48
N VAL A 268 -2.13 2.24 -14.06
CA VAL A 268 -0.86 2.74 -13.48
C VAL A 268 -0.75 4.26 -13.60
N THR A 269 -0.04 4.88 -12.65
CA THR A 269 0.17 6.34 -12.60
C THR A 269 1.41 6.71 -11.77
N SER A 270 2.07 7.83 -12.10
CA SER A 270 3.35 8.24 -11.48
C SER A 270 3.50 9.74 -11.18
N GLY A 271 2.52 10.59 -11.48
CA GLY A 271 2.65 12.04 -11.38
C GLY A 271 3.74 12.60 -12.28
N TYR A 272 4.18 13.84 -12.03
CA TYR A 272 5.17 14.51 -12.87
C TYR A 272 4.76 14.57 -14.35
N ASP A 273 3.48 14.82 -14.61
CA ASP A 273 2.84 14.83 -15.93
C ASP A 273 2.88 13.45 -16.64
N HIS A 274 3.24 12.37 -15.94
CA HIS A 274 3.09 11.02 -16.46
C HIS A 274 1.60 10.67 -16.46
N PRO A 275 0.98 10.38 -17.62
CA PRO A 275 -0.45 10.10 -17.69
C PRO A 275 -0.80 8.88 -16.84
N GLY A 276 -2.02 8.86 -16.31
CA GLY A 276 -2.66 7.60 -15.92
C GLY A 276 -2.87 6.76 -17.17
N ILE A 277 -2.47 5.48 -17.13
CA ILE A 277 -2.58 4.58 -18.28
C ILE A 277 -3.36 3.35 -17.86
N MET A 278 -4.37 3.01 -18.66
CA MET A 278 -5.11 1.76 -18.55
C MET A 278 -4.59 0.76 -19.58
N TYR A 279 -4.33 -0.46 -19.12
CA TYR A 279 -3.98 -1.60 -19.95
C TYR A 279 -5.03 -2.70 -19.85
N ILE A 280 -5.23 -3.44 -20.93
CA ILE A 280 -5.95 -4.72 -20.93
C ILE A 280 -4.91 -5.83 -20.97
N ILE A 281 -5.07 -6.83 -20.11
CA ILE A 281 -4.29 -8.07 -20.14
C ILE A 281 -4.99 -9.06 -21.08
N SER A 282 -4.23 -9.70 -21.99
CA SER A 282 -4.77 -10.75 -22.85
C SER A 282 -5.28 -11.93 -22.03
N GLU A 283 -6.26 -12.69 -22.55
CA GLU A 283 -6.91 -13.79 -21.82
C GLU A 283 -5.93 -14.84 -21.25
N ASP A 284 -4.81 -15.08 -21.95
CA ASP A 284 -3.72 -15.98 -21.53
C ASP A 284 -2.73 -15.36 -20.53
N GLY A 285 -2.84 -14.07 -20.24
CA GLY A 285 -1.96 -13.33 -19.35
C GLY A 285 -0.60 -12.97 -19.97
N GLU A 286 -0.33 -13.31 -21.23
CA GLU A 286 1.00 -13.19 -21.83
C GLU A 286 1.29 -11.80 -22.42
N LEU A 287 0.26 -10.99 -22.68
CA LEU A 287 0.40 -9.68 -23.30
C LEU A 287 -0.44 -8.62 -22.59
N ILE A 288 -0.04 -7.36 -22.78
CA ILE A 288 -0.86 -6.20 -22.44
C ILE A 288 -1.00 -5.27 -23.64
N SER A 289 -2.15 -4.60 -23.75
CA SER A 289 -2.40 -3.54 -24.72
C SER A 289 -2.93 -2.30 -24.00
N GLU A 290 -2.57 -1.11 -24.50
CA GLU A 290 -3.08 0.14 -23.95
C GLU A 290 -4.56 0.32 -24.35
N LYS A 291 -5.43 0.57 -23.36
CA LYS A 291 -6.87 0.85 -23.56
C LYS A 291 -7.11 2.34 -23.73
N TRP A 292 -6.65 3.13 -22.75
CA TRP A 292 -6.78 4.59 -22.76
C TRP A 292 -5.70 5.24 -21.90
N LYS A 293 -5.55 6.56 -22.07
CA LYS A 293 -4.74 7.43 -21.22
C LYS A 293 -5.58 8.59 -20.68
N ASN A 294 -5.26 9.02 -19.47
CA ASN A 294 -5.84 10.20 -18.84
C ASN A 294 -4.71 11.07 -18.27
N TYR A 295 -4.79 12.39 -18.49
CA TYR A 295 -3.77 13.35 -18.03
C TYR A 295 -4.19 14.11 -16.77
N ASP A 296 -5.44 13.94 -16.32
CA ASP A 296 -5.99 14.63 -15.17
C ASP A 296 -5.76 13.84 -13.86
N LEU A 297 -5.57 12.52 -13.93
CA LEU A 297 -5.21 11.65 -12.79
C LEU A 297 -3.78 11.12 -12.92
N ASP A 298 -2.80 11.99 -12.73
CA ASP A 298 -1.39 11.65 -12.59
C ASP A 298 -0.97 11.62 -11.10
N ASN A 299 -1.43 10.62 -10.37
CA ASN A 299 -1.12 10.53 -8.94
C ASN A 299 0.39 10.45 -8.65
N HIS A 300 0.89 11.41 -7.86
CA HIS A 300 2.28 11.51 -7.44
C HIS A 300 2.67 10.47 -6.39
N HIS A 301 1.81 10.28 -5.39
CA HIS A 301 1.84 9.26 -4.34
C HIS A 301 0.54 9.41 -3.54
N GLY A 302 0.32 8.54 -2.54
CA GLY A 302 -0.93 8.51 -1.76
C GLY A 302 -1.98 7.54 -2.33
N GLY A 303 -1.72 7.03 -3.54
CA GLY A 303 -2.45 5.95 -4.19
C GLY A 303 -3.75 6.39 -4.83
N VAL A 304 -4.41 5.41 -5.43
CA VAL A 304 -5.69 5.53 -6.12
C VAL A 304 -6.55 4.34 -5.65
N VAL A 305 -7.87 4.50 -5.59
CA VAL A 305 -8.82 3.42 -5.31
C VAL A 305 -9.79 3.26 -6.47
N HIS A 306 -10.14 2.00 -6.78
CA HIS A 306 -11.20 1.67 -7.75
C HIS A 306 -12.49 1.33 -6.99
N VAL A 307 -13.54 2.11 -7.20
CA VAL A 307 -14.84 1.97 -6.53
C VAL A 307 -15.94 2.15 -7.57
N ASP A 308 -16.82 1.15 -7.67
CA ASP A 308 -18.02 1.19 -8.51
C ASP A 308 -17.78 1.70 -9.95
N GLY A 309 -16.75 1.16 -10.62
CA GLY A 309 -16.42 1.52 -12.00
C GLY A 309 -15.69 2.85 -12.16
N ASN A 310 -15.15 3.42 -11.08
CA ASN A 310 -14.48 4.71 -11.09
C ASN A 310 -13.19 4.68 -10.26
N LEU A 311 -12.19 5.41 -10.75
CA LEU A 311 -10.94 5.67 -10.05
C LEU A 311 -11.09 6.95 -9.24
N TYR A 312 -10.58 6.95 -8.00
CA TYR A 312 -10.49 8.15 -7.17
C TYR A 312 -9.06 8.31 -6.65
N GLY A 313 -8.52 9.51 -6.78
CA GLY A 313 -7.18 9.84 -6.31
C GLY A 313 -6.85 11.32 -6.48
N ALA A 314 -5.63 11.69 -6.15
CA ALA A 314 -5.12 13.04 -6.40
C ALA A 314 -4.21 13.07 -7.62
N ASN A 315 -4.08 14.24 -8.24
CA ASN A 315 -3.16 14.52 -9.33
C ASN A 315 -1.96 15.37 -8.87
N TRP A 316 -0.96 15.47 -9.73
CA TRP A 316 0.23 16.28 -9.50
C TRP A 316 0.18 17.54 -10.34
N GLN A 317 0.33 18.69 -9.69
CA GLN A 317 0.60 19.96 -10.40
C GLN A 317 2.02 20.45 -10.14
N ASN A 318 2.52 20.19 -8.93
CA ASN A 318 3.91 20.34 -8.52
C ASN A 318 4.11 19.70 -7.13
N ASN A 319 5.33 19.72 -6.60
CA ASN A 319 5.64 19.19 -5.27
C ASN A 319 4.87 19.86 -4.10
N SER A 320 4.20 20.98 -4.36
CA SER A 320 3.44 21.74 -3.37
C SER A 320 1.96 21.91 -3.72
N LYS A 321 1.46 21.33 -4.83
CA LYS A 321 0.05 21.44 -5.24
C LYS A 321 -0.43 20.18 -5.97
N GLY A 322 -1.74 19.96 -5.90
CA GLY A 322 -2.45 18.92 -6.60
C GLY A 322 -3.96 19.09 -6.36
N ARG A 323 -4.75 18.41 -7.18
CA ARG A 323 -6.21 18.38 -7.12
C ARG A 323 -6.67 16.95 -6.90
N TRP A 324 -7.88 16.78 -6.39
CA TRP A 324 -8.53 15.48 -6.33
C TRP A 324 -9.36 15.27 -7.58
N ALA A 325 -9.40 14.03 -8.06
CA ALA A 325 -10.06 13.69 -9.30
C ALA A 325 -10.82 12.36 -9.18
N SER A 326 -11.86 12.24 -10.00
CA SER A 326 -12.51 10.98 -10.30
C SER A 326 -12.50 10.73 -11.81
N ILE A 327 -12.12 9.52 -12.21
CA ILE A 327 -12.02 9.10 -13.60
C ILE A 327 -12.88 7.85 -13.81
N ASN A 328 -13.62 7.78 -14.90
CA ASN A 328 -14.36 6.58 -15.29
C ASN A 328 -13.38 5.46 -15.67
N TRP A 329 -13.51 4.28 -15.04
CA TRP A 329 -12.61 3.14 -15.27
C TRP A 329 -12.68 2.63 -16.72
N GLU A 330 -13.88 2.60 -17.30
CA GLU A 330 -14.10 2.06 -18.63
C GLU A 330 -13.56 3.00 -19.72
N THR A 331 -13.92 4.29 -19.65
CA THR A 331 -13.66 5.24 -20.75
C THR A 331 -12.40 6.07 -20.57
N GLY A 332 -11.88 6.19 -19.34
CA GLY A 332 -10.81 7.11 -19.00
C GLY A 332 -11.25 8.58 -18.95
N GLU A 333 -12.55 8.86 -19.06
CA GLU A 333 -13.08 10.23 -18.99
C GLU A 333 -13.05 10.75 -17.56
N THR A 334 -12.63 12.00 -17.41
CA THR A 334 -12.63 12.70 -16.13
C THR A 334 -14.05 13.07 -15.73
N ASN A 335 -14.55 12.51 -14.64
CA ASN A 335 -15.84 12.87 -14.06
C ASN A 335 -15.78 14.28 -13.46
N TRP A 336 -14.76 14.53 -12.65
CA TRP A 336 -14.48 15.84 -12.06
C TRP A 336 -13.03 15.94 -11.58
N GLU A 337 -12.57 17.19 -11.47
CA GLU A 337 -11.37 17.58 -10.72
C GLU A 337 -11.69 18.73 -9.78
N THR A 338 -11.18 18.72 -8.56
CA THR A 338 -11.42 19.75 -7.56
C THR A 338 -10.16 20.08 -6.77
N GLU A 339 -9.88 21.37 -6.61
CA GLU A 339 -8.86 21.83 -5.66
C GLU A 339 -9.44 21.77 -4.24
N TRP A 340 -8.80 21.02 -3.35
CA TRP A 340 -9.12 20.99 -1.93
C TRP A 340 -7.83 20.84 -1.14
N TYR A 341 -7.28 21.99 -0.72
CA TYR A 341 -5.97 22.18 -0.07
C TYR A 341 -4.76 21.68 -0.89
N ASN A 342 -4.64 20.37 -1.09
CA ASN A 342 -3.57 19.72 -1.85
C ASN A 342 -3.93 18.25 -2.17
N LYS A 343 -3.00 17.55 -2.81
CA LYS A 343 -3.01 16.08 -2.95
C LYS A 343 -2.76 15.37 -1.63
N GLY A 344 -2.93 14.04 -1.62
CA GLY A 344 -2.64 13.24 -0.45
C GLY A 344 -3.02 11.77 -0.60
N SER A 345 -3.12 11.08 0.53
CA SER A 345 -3.44 9.67 0.60
C SER A 345 -4.93 9.41 0.56
N ILE A 346 -5.35 8.35 -0.14
CA ILE A 346 -6.75 7.93 -0.23
C ILE A 346 -6.91 6.43 0.07
N ILE A 347 -7.94 6.13 0.86
CA ILE A 347 -8.45 4.78 1.09
C ILE A 347 -9.98 4.78 1.01
N PHE A 348 -10.57 3.60 0.87
CA PHE A 348 -12.02 3.41 0.83
C PHE A 348 -12.45 2.35 1.84
N ALA A 349 -13.56 2.60 2.53
CA ALA A 349 -14.21 1.59 3.36
C ALA A 349 -15.68 1.93 3.53
N ASP A 350 -16.53 0.90 3.49
CA ASP A 350 -17.96 1.01 3.79
C ASP A 350 -18.63 2.18 3.05
N GLY A 351 -18.48 2.26 1.72
CA GLY A 351 -19.13 3.29 0.90
C GLY A 351 -18.55 4.71 1.01
N MET A 352 -17.49 4.92 1.81
CA MET A 352 -16.89 6.25 2.03
C MET A 352 -15.41 6.26 1.64
N LEU A 353 -14.97 7.38 1.06
CA LEU A 353 -13.56 7.69 0.85
C LEU A 353 -13.01 8.38 2.10
N TYR A 354 -11.83 7.95 2.55
CA TYR A 354 -11.05 8.60 3.61
C TYR A 354 -9.82 9.21 2.97
N MET A 355 -9.68 10.53 3.11
CA MET A 355 -8.72 11.33 2.35
C MET A 355 -7.86 12.14 3.32
N LEU A 356 -6.56 11.87 3.35
CA LEU A 356 -5.60 12.59 4.18
C LEU A 356 -4.75 13.50 3.30
N GLU A 357 -4.97 14.80 3.39
CA GLU A 357 -4.24 15.80 2.62
C GLU A 357 -2.82 16.04 3.18
N GLU A 358 -1.83 16.14 2.26
CA GLU A 358 -0.42 15.94 2.59
C GLU A 358 0.29 17.10 3.31
N LYS A 359 -0.25 18.33 3.28
CA LYS A 359 0.40 19.53 3.84
C LYS A 359 -0.26 20.03 5.12
N SER A 360 -1.57 20.20 5.13
CA SER A 360 -2.30 20.76 6.26
C SER A 360 -2.66 19.69 7.30
N GLY A 361 -2.70 18.42 6.89
CA GLY A 361 -3.15 17.32 7.74
C GLY A 361 -4.66 17.25 7.86
N THR A 362 -5.39 17.83 6.89
CA THR A 362 -6.84 17.73 6.88
C THR A 362 -7.22 16.32 6.42
N LEU A 363 -7.89 15.60 7.30
CA LEU A 363 -8.46 14.28 7.06
C LEU A 363 -9.96 14.46 6.82
N ALA A 364 -10.48 13.94 5.70
CA ALA A 364 -11.89 14.02 5.36
C ALA A 364 -12.52 12.66 5.08
N LEU A 365 -13.82 12.60 5.35
CA LEU A 365 -14.74 11.57 4.92
C LEU A 365 -15.58 12.13 3.75
N VAL A 366 -15.55 11.44 2.62
CA VAL A 366 -16.06 11.95 1.34
C VAL A 366 -16.94 10.90 0.66
N ASN A 367 -18.09 11.33 0.13
CA ASN A 367 -18.94 10.47 -0.70
C ASN A 367 -18.25 10.25 -2.06
N PRO A 368 -18.19 9.01 -2.59
CA PRO A 368 -17.63 8.72 -3.92
C PRO A 368 -18.58 9.16 -5.06
N SER A 369 -19.00 10.42 -5.06
CA SER A 369 -19.92 10.96 -6.07
C SER A 369 -19.24 11.05 -7.44
N LEU A 370 -20.01 10.80 -8.51
CA LEU A 370 -19.57 10.98 -9.90
C LEU A 370 -19.77 12.40 -10.42
N VAL A 371 -20.51 13.24 -9.68
CA VAL A 371 -20.90 14.58 -10.16
C VAL A 371 -20.01 15.67 -9.58
N LYS A 372 -19.55 15.50 -8.34
CA LYS A 372 -18.78 16.51 -7.62
C LYS A 372 -17.95 15.90 -6.52
N PHE A 373 -16.94 16.64 -6.07
CA PHE A 373 -16.25 16.38 -4.82
C PHE A 373 -17.17 16.71 -3.63
N ASP A 374 -17.57 15.69 -2.86
CA ASP A 374 -18.64 15.79 -1.86
C ASP A 374 -18.16 15.40 -0.45
N ILE A 375 -17.51 16.34 0.22
CA ILE A 375 -17.04 16.17 1.61
C ILE A 375 -18.22 16.12 2.56
N VAL A 376 -18.29 15.08 3.38
CA VAL A 376 -19.31 14.90 4.42
C VAL A 376 -18.80 15.37 5.78
N SER A 377 -17.54 15.10 6.11
CA SER A 377 -16.92 15.53 7.37
C SER A 377 -15.43 15.70 7.20
N SER A 378 -14.81 16.55 8.02
CA SER A 378 -13.36 16.67 8.06
C SER A 378 -12.86 17.10 9.42
N ILE A 379 -11.62 16.72 9.73
CA ILE A 379 -10.87 17.18 10.89
C ILE A 379 -9.44 17.50 10.50
N LYS A 380 -8.75 18.24 11.37
CA LYS A 380 -7.32 18.48 11.25
C LYS A 380 -6.56 17.57 12.19
N ILE A 381 -5.63 16.81 11.66
CA ILE A 381 -4.64 16.08 12.46
C ILE A 381 -3.61 17.09 12.97
N THR A 382 -3.42 17.14 14.29
CA THR A 382 -2.54 18.14 14.94
C THR A 382 -1.31 17.54 15.62
N GLU A 383 -1.30 16.23 15.82
CA GLU A 383 -0.16 15.53 16.44
C GLU A 383 0.86 15.14 15.38
N GLY A 384 2.13 14.98 15.78
CA GLY A 384 3.22 14.57 14.89
C GLY A 384 3.88 15.74 14.16
N ASN A 385 4.86 15.41 13.31
CA ASN A 385 5.64 16.39 12.54
C ASN A 385 5.98 15.85 11.14
N GLY A 386 6.19 16.78 10.20
CA GLY A 386 6.57 16.47 8.83
C GLY A 386 5.39 16.56 7.86
N PRO A 387 5.51 15.95 6.66
CA PRO A 387 4.40 15.81 5.73
C PRO A 387 3.48 14.65 6.12
N TYR A 388 2.20 14.74 5.73
CA TYR A 388 1.19 13.71 5.95
C TYR A 388 1.20 12.67 4.82
N TRP A 389 2.34 12.01 4.62
CA TRP A 389 2.54 11.03 3.54
C TRP A 389 2.18 9.60 3.91
N SER A 390 1.86 9.33 5.18
CA SER A 390 1.46 7.99 5.56
C SER A 390 0.05 7.68 5.07
N HIS A 391 -0.16 6.44 4.63
CA HIS A 391 -1.48 5.95 4.25
C HIS A 391 -2.28 5.60 5.50
N PRO A 392 -3.50 6.15 5.67
CA PRO A 392 -4.40 5.67 6.72
C PRO A 392 -4.67 4.17 6.57
N ALA A 393 -5.04 3.53 7.68
CA ALA A 393 -5.45 2.12 7.72
C ALA A 393 -6.76 1.96 8.46
N ILE A 394 -7.56 0.97 8.09
CA ILE A 394 -8.75 0.61 8.85
C ILE A 394 -8.64 -0.83 9.30
N TYR A 395 -8.91 -1.06 10.58
CA TYR A 395 -8.99 -2.40 11.16
C TYR A 395 -10.01 -2.41 12.30
N ASP A 396 -11.00 -3.29 12.24
CA ASP A 396 -11.96 -3.54 13.33
C ASP A 396 -12.65 -2.24 13.82
N GLY A 397 -13.22 -1.49 12.88
CA GLY A 397 -13.92 -0.23 13.16
C GLY A 397 -13.01 0.90 13.68
N LYS A 398 -11.69 0.77 13.54
CA LYS A 398 -10.72 1.78 13.97
C LYS A 398 -9.93 2.32 12.79
N LEU A 399 -9.79 3.64 12.74
CA LEU A 399 -8.99 4.35 11.76
C LEU A 399 -7.62 4.67 12.35
N PHE A 400 -6.57 4.12 11.74
CA PHE A 400 -5.18 4.34 12.10
C PHE A 400 -4.61 5.45 11.22
N VAL A 401 -4.08 6.49 11.85
CA VAL A 401 -3.48 7.64 11.17
C VAL A 401 -2.10 7.87 11.76
N ARG A 402 -1.06 7.78 10.92
CA ARG A 402 0.30 8.10 11.31
C ARG A 402 0.70 9.48 10.81
N HIS A 403 1.39 10.24 11.66
CA HIS A 403 2.11 11.45 11.26
C HIS A 403 3.48 11.50 11.93
N GLY A 404 4.53 11.26 11.13
CA GLY A 404 5.91 11.19 11.62
C GLY A 404 6.09 10.10 12.69
N GLU A 405 6.35 10.55 13.92
CA GLU A 405 6.67 9.70 15.08
C GLU A 405 5.46 9.37 15.96
N VAL A 406 4.25 9.68 15.48
CA VAL A 406 3.00 9.47 16.22
C VAL A 406 2.02 8.64 15.40
N LEU A 407 1.40 7.64 16.05
CA LEU A 407 0.26 6.89 15.55
C LEU A 407 -0.97 7.22 16.39
N MET A 408 -2.03 7.67 15.73
CA MET A 408 -3.34 7.95 16.31
C MET A 408 -4.34 6.90 15.83
N ILE A 409 -5.20 6.45 16.72
CA ILE A 409 -6.21 5.43 16.43
C ILE A 409 -7.57 5.97 16.87
N TYR A 410 -8.47 6.13 15.91
CA TYR A 410 -9.80 6.70 16.11
C TYR A 410 -10.88 5.63 16.02
N ASN A 411 -11.94 5.74 16.84
CA ASN A 411 -13.14 4.94 16.70
C ASN A 411 -13.98 5.48 15.54
N ILE A 412 -14.20 4.65 14.51
CA ILE A 412 -15.07 4.98 13.39
C ILE A 412 -16.22 3.98 13.26
N LYS A 413 -16.43 3.12 14.26
CA LYS A 413 -17.58 2.23 14.30
C LYS A 413 -18.84 3.02 14.62
N ASN A 414 -19.93 2.66 13.96
CA ASN A 414 -21.26 3.15 14.28
C ASN A 414 -21.89 2.22 15.32
N ASP A 415 -22.05 2.72 16.55
CA ASP A 415 -22.63 1.95 17.66
C ASP A 415 -24.12 1.62 17.47
N GLU A 416 -24.78 2.24 16.48
CA GLU A 416 -26.18 1.99 16.12
C GLU A 416 -26.37 0.89 15.06
N SER A 417 -25.29 0.22 14.61
CA SER A 417 -25.30 -0.77 13.52
C SER A 417 -25.27 -2.24 13.93
#